data_AF-A0A511R1Y5-F1
#
_entry.id   AF-A0A511R1Y5-F1
#
_cell.length_a   1.000
_cell.length_b   1.000
_cell.length_c   1.000
_cell.angle_alpha   90.00
_cell.angle_beta   90.00
_cell.angle_gamma   90.00
#
_symmetry.space_group_name_H-M   'P 1'
#
loop_
_entity.id
_entity.type
_entity.pdbx_description
1 polymer ?
#
loop_
_entity_poly.entity_id
_entity_poly.type
_entity_poly.pdbx_seq_one_letter_code
_entity_poly.pdbx_strand_id
1 'polypeptide(L)' 'MKRTFEQARSFLIQAALSESLEEREAVIAEVRRDPGFFEGYFPDQVRLLQGIWSDVVNGAREIALARRATKRRVVL' A
#
# COMPACT_ATOMS: atom_id res chain seq x y z
N MET A 1 19.31 6.78 -3.24
CA MET A 1 19.32 6.24 -4.61
C MET A 1 17.88 5.89 -4.96
N LYS A 2 17.35 6.42 -6.06
CA LYS A 2 15.91 6.26 -6.40
C LYS A 2 15.63 4.85 -6.89
N ARG A 3 14.51 4.25 -6.49
CA ARG A 3 14.05 2.95 -7.02
C ARG A 3 13.81 3.07 -8.52
N THR A 4 14.18 2.05 -9.29
CA THR A 4 13.70 1.94 -10.67
C THR A 4 12.18 1.73 -10.69
N PHE A 5 11.54 1.98 -11.82
CA PHE A 5 10.10 1.73 -11.97
C PHE A 5 9.73 0.29 -11.59
N GLU A 6 10.47 -0.71 -12.08
CA GLU A 6 10.23 -2.11 -11.75
C GLU A 6 10.40 -2.42 -10.26
N GLN A 7 11.37 -1.80 -9.60
CA GLN A 7 11.55 -1.94 -8.15
C GLN A 7 10.39 -1.32 -7.36
N ALA A 8 9.96 -0.10 -7.73
CA ALA A 8 8.81 0.56 -7.10
C ALA A 8 7.51 -0.22 -7.34
N ARG A 9 7.32 -0.75 -8.55
CA ARG A 9 6.18 -1.58 -8.93
C ARG A 9 6.17 -2.88 -8.13
N SER A 10 7.27 -3.62 -8.10
CA SER A 10 7.37 -4.88 -7.34
C SER A 10 7.10 -4.66 -5.86
N PHE A 11 7.68 -3.61 -5.28
CA PHE A 11 7.45 -3.24 -3.88
C PHE A 11 5.96 -3.01 -3.56
N LEU A 12 5.26 -2.23 -4.39
CA LEU A 12 3.82 -1.99 -4.19
C LEU A 12 2.97 -3.24 -4.45
N ILE A 13 3.32 -4.07 -5.44
CA ILE A 13 2.60 -5.32 -5.73
C ILE A 13 2.70 -6.29 -4.55
N GLN A 14 3.88 -6.46 -3.96
CA GLN A 14 4.07 -7.33 -2.80
C GLN A 14 3.17 -6.89 -1.65
N ALA A 15 3.12 -5.58 -1.38
CA ALA A 15 2.23 -5.01 -0.37
C ALA A 15 0.74 -5.22 -0.72
N ALA A 16 0.36 -5.04 -1.98
CA ALA A 16 -1.01 -5.19 -2.44
C ALA A 16 -1.51 -6.64 -2.38
N LEU A 17 -0.61 -7.62 -2.48
CA LEU A 17 -0.91 -9.04 -2.34
C LEU A 17 -0.86 -9.54 -0.89
N SER A 18 -0.21 -8.81 0.03
CA SER A 18 -0.13 -9.21 1.43
C SER A 18 -1.49 -9.17 2.13
N GLU A 19 -1.81 -10.20 2.89
CA GLU A 19 -3.00 -10.23 3.77
C GLU A 19 -2.69 -9.62 5.16
N SER A 20 -1.45 -9.22 5.41
CA SER A 20 -1.03 -8.63 6.68
C SER A 20 -1.32 -7.13 6.72
N LEU A 21 -2.09 -6.70 7.72
CA LEU A 21 -2.31 -5.28 7.98
C LEU A 21 -0.98 -4.56 8.30
N GLU A 22 -0.14 -5.17 9.13
CA GLU A 22 1.14 -4.56 9.54
C GLU A 22 2.07 -4.33 8.35
N GLU A 23 2.11 -5.28 7.41
CA GLU A 23 2.96 -5.17 6.21
C GLU A 23 2.48 -4.05 5.29
N ARG A 24 1.16 -3.98 5.04
CA ARG A 24 0.58 -2.89 4.25
C ARG A 24 0.79 -1.54 4.92
N GLU A 25 0.61 -1.43 6.24
CA GLU A 25 0.83 -0.19 6.99
C GLU A 25 2.29 0.26 6.98
N ALA A 26 3.25 -0.68 7.07
CA ALA A 26 4.67 -0.39 6.97
C ALA A 26 5.03 0.20 5.60
N VAL A 27 4.53 -0.41 4.53
CA VAL A 27 4.70 0.10 3.15
C VAL A 27 4.04 1.46 2.99
N ILE A 28 2.85 1.66 3.57
CA ILE A 28 2.17 2.96 3.53
C ILE A 28 2.99 4.05 4.21
N ALA A 29 3.56 3.75 5.38
CA ALA A 29 4.41 4.68 6.10
C ALA A 29 5.68 4.99 5.33
N GLU A 30 6.27 4.01 4.66
CA GLU A 30 7.47 4.22 3.83
C GLU A 30 7.18 5.15 2.64
N VAL A 31 6.13 4.87 1.86
CA VAL A 31 5.73 5.71 0.72
C VAL A 31 5.40 7.14 1.17
N ARG A 32 4.72 7.31 2.31
CA ARG A 32 4.40 8.65 2.86
C ARG A 32 5.63 9.42 3.35
N ARG A 33 6.70 8.73 3.76
CA ARG A 33 7.97 9.36 4.18
C ARG A 33 8.81 9.81 2.98
N ASP A 34 8.55 9.28 1.79
CA ASP A 34 9.21 9.67 0.54
C ASP A 34 8.26 10.50 -0.34
N PRO A 35 8.24 11.84 -0.20
CA PRO A 35 7.39 12.69 -1.04
C PRO A 35 7.73 12.60 -2.54
N GLY A 36 8.94 12.14 -2.89
CA GLY A 36 9.39 11.93 -4.26
C GLY A 36 9.16 10.53 -4.79
N PHE A 37 8.43 9.67 -4.06
CA PHE A 37 8.28 8.24 -4.39
C PHE A 37 7.77 8.03 -5.82
N PHE A 38 6.79 8.82 -6.27
CA PHE A 38 6.23 8.73 -7.62
C PHE A 38 6.86 9.69 -8.63
N GLU A 39 7.70 10.63 -8.19
CA GLU A 39 8.28 11.62 -9.10
C GLU A 39 9.23 10.95 -10.11
N GLY A 40 9.54 11.63 -11.21
CA GLY A 40 10.58 11.18 -12.15
C GLY A 40 10.30 9.89 -12.93
N TYR A 41 9.13 9.26 -12.75
CA TYR A 41 8.63 8.23 -13.65
C TYR A 41 7.80 8.85 -14.79
N PHE A 42 7.63 8.12 -15.88
CA PHE A 42 6.74 8.55 -16.96
C PHE A 42 5.27 8.62 -16.49
N PRO A 43 4.43 9.48 -17.07
CA PRO A 43 3.05 9.64 -16.63
C PRO A 43 2.24 8.34 -16.57
N ASP A 44 2.42 7.43 -17.55
CA ASP A 44 1.73 6.14 -17.57
C ASP A 44 2.21 5.20 -16.46
N GLN A 45 3.51 5.26 -16.13
CA GLN A 45 4.10 4.52 -15.03
C GLN A 45 3.58 5.04 -13.68
N VAL A 46 3.50 6.36 -13.51
CA VAL A 46 2.92 6.98 -12.31
C VAL A 46 1.47 6.54 -12.14
N ARG A 47 0.67 6.57 -13.21
CA ARG A 47 -0.73 6.12 -13.17
C ARG A 47 -0.83 4.66 -12.74
N LEU A 48 0.02 3.78 -13.25
CA LEU A 48 0.05 2.37 -12.86
C LEU A 48 0.44 2.19 -11.39
N LEU A 49 1.50 2.88 -10.92
CA LEU A 49 1.92 2.82 -9.52
C LEU A 49 0.85 3.36 -8.57
N GLN A 50 0.15 4.43 -8.94
CA GLN A 50 -0.95 5.00 -8.16
C GLN A 50 -2.15 4.06 -8.08
N GLY A 51 -2.43 3.29 -9.14
CA GLY A 51 -3.43 2.22 -9.13
C GLY A 51 -3.11 1.17 -8.06
N ILE A 52 -1.90 0.60 -8.11
CA ILE A 52 -1.46 -0.42 -7.15
C ILE A 52 -1.41 0.16 -5.73
N TRP A 53 -0.92 1.38 -5.58
CA TRP A 53 -0.90 2.09 -4.30
C TRP A 53 -2.29 2.23 -3.68
N SER A 54 -3.32 2.51 -4.51
CA SER A 54 -4.70 2.59 -4.04
C SER A 54 -5.17 1.25 -3.48
N ASP A 55 -4.81 0.13 -4.11
CA ASP A 55 -5.13 -1.22 -3.62
C ASP A 55 -4.44 -1.53 -2.29
N VAL A 56 -3.19 -1.10 -2.10
CA VAL A 56 -2.47 -1.23 -0.82
C VAL A 56 -3.24 -0.52 0.30
N VAL A 57 -3.58 0.75 0.08
CA VAL A 57 -4.27 1.60 1.06
C VAL A 57 -5.68 1.09 1.36
N ASN A 58 -6.45 0.74 0.32
CA ASN A 58 -7.80 0.25 0.45
C ASN A 58 -7.82 -1.10 1.18
N GLY A 59 -6.98 -2.05 0.79
CA GLY A 59 -6.93 -3.35 1.46
C GLY A 59 -6.47 -3.24 2.92
N ALA A 60 -5.53 -2.34 3.26
CA ALA A 60 -5.19 -2.07 4.65
C ALA A 60 -6.41 -1.56 5.45
N ARG A 61 -7.17 -0.64 4.87
CA ARG A 61 -8.40 -0.12 5.48
C ARG A 61 -9.45 -1.22 5.67
N GLU A 62 -9.65 -2.08 4.67
CA GLU A 62 -10.60 -3.20 4.74
C GLU A 62 -10.22 -4.21 5.84
N ILE A 63 -8.95 -4.61 5.91
CA ILE A 63 -8.47 -5.52 6.97
C ILE A 63 -8.65 -4.88 8.36
N ALA A 64 -8.32 -3.60 8.51
CA ALA A 64 -8.50 -2.88 9.77
C ALA A 64 -9.99 -2.78 10.18
N LEU A 65 -10.88 -2.55 9.22
CA LEU A 65 -12.33 -2.55 9.44
C LEU A 65 -12.85 -3.93 9.86
N ALA A 66 -12.41 -4.99 9.18
CA ALA A 66 -12.76 -6.37 9.52
C ALA A 66 -12.29 -6.73 10.94
N ARG A 67 -11.05 -6.40 11.32
CA ARG A 67 -10.51 -6.59 12.68
C ARG A 67 -11.38 -5.87 13.73
N ARG A 68 -11.84 -4.64 13.45
CA ARG A 68 -12.72 -3.88 14.36
C ARG A 68 -14.11 -4.50 14.48
N ALA A 69 -14.70 -4.95 13.36
CA ALA A 69 -16.00 -5.60 13.36
C ALA A 69 -15.98 -6.90 14.17
N THR A 70 -14.94 -7.73 14.00
CA THR A 70 -14.75 -8.96 14.77
C THR A 70 -14.59 -8.68 16.26
N LYS A 71 -13.77 -7.69 16.65
CA LYS A 71 -13.63 -7.29 18.05
C LYS A 71 -14.96 -6.86 18.68
N ARG A 72 -15.79 -6.11 17.95
CA ARG A 72 -17.11 -5.68 18.46
C ARG A 72 -18.09 -6.85 18.66
N ARG A 73 -17.96 -7.92 17.88
CA ARG A 73 -18.84 -9.11 17.96
C ARG A 73 -18.48 -10.06 19.10
N VAL A 74 -17.23 -10.06 19.56
CA VAL A 74 -16.75 -10.91 20.67
C VAL A 74 -17.05 -10.31 22.06
N VAL A 75 -17.44 -9.03 22.12
CA VAL A 75 -17.71 -8.30 23.37
C VAL A 75 -19.22 -8.25 23.72
N LEU A 76 -20.06 -8.96 22.96
CA LEU A 76 -21.49 -9.13 23.20
C LEU A 76 -21.78 -10.58 23.59
#